data_AF-A0A7G3AVM1-F1
#
_entry.id   AF-A0A7G3AVM1-F1
#
_cell.length_a   1.000
_cell.length_b   1.000
_cell.length_c   1.000
_cell.angle_alpha   90.00
_cell.angle_beta   90.00
_cell.angle_gamma   90.00
#
_symmetry.space_group_name_H-M   'P 1'
#
loop_
_entity.id
_entity.type
_entity.pdbx_description
1 polymer ?
#
loop_
_entity_poly.entity_id
_entity_poly.type
_entity_poly.pdbx_seq_one_letter_code
_entity_poly.pdbx_strand_id
1 'polypeptide(L)'
;TLLIFAKMKLIICTFLVFFYLSGTQAQKGYVTKAIMELGLPCAQEVGLSSESLKSIQSGDILSIQEGFGCFADCIAKKLGMIADDNSFHLGKYRERIGKIVLPEVAAQLEETCKGSVGTENCKISGSVLHCSLTKIVDIFYE
;
A
#
# COMPACT_ATOMS: atom_id res chain seq x y z
N THR A 1 -14.84 39.45 -3.33
CA THR A 1 -14.79 38.15 -2.63
C THR A 1 -14.80 36.95 -3.58
N LEU A 2 -15.69 36.87 -4.58
CA LEU A 2 -15.72 35.76 -5.57
C LEU A 2 -14.39 35.54 -6.35
N LEU A 3 -13.69 36.62 -6.74
CA LEU A 3 -12.43 36.53 -7.49
C LEU A 3 -11.24 35.97 -6.67
N ILE A 4 -11.29 36.07 -5.34
CA ILE A 4 -10.22 35.58 -4.45
C ILE A 4 -10.37 34.07 -4.25
N PHE A 5 -11.60 33.58 -4.09
CA PHE A 5 -11.89 32.14 -3.99
C PHE A 5 -11.54 31.37 -5.27
N ALA A 6 -11.74 31.98 -6.45
CA ALA A 6 -11.38 31.37 -7.74
C ALA A 6 -9.84 31.24 -7.91
N LYS A 7 -9.07 32.26 -7.49
CA LYS A 7 -7.60 32.21 -7.51
C LYS A 7 -7.02 31.21 -6.50
N MET A 8 -7.66 31.07 -5.33
CA MET A 8 -7.22 30.14 -4.28
C MET A 8 -7.41 28.67 -4.69
N LYS A 9 -8.53 28.33 -5.35
CA LYS A 9 -8.76 26.99 -5.92
C LYS A 9 -7.76 26.64 -7.04
N LEU A 10 -7.40 27.59 -7.90
CA LEU A 10 -6.45 27.37 -9.00
C LEU A 10 -5.01 27.14 -8.50
N ILE A 11 -4.60 27.79 -7.40
CA ILE A 11 -3.28 27.60 -6.78
C ILE A 11 -3.20 26.24 -6.07
N ILE A 12 -4.28 25.82 -5.38
CA ILE A 12 -4.38 24.51 -4.72
C ILE A 12 -4.29 23.36 -5.73
N CYS A 13 -4.98 23.46 -6.88
CA CYS A 13 -4.88 22.46 -7.96
C CYS A 13 -3.47 22.34 -8.55
N THR A 14 -2.68 23.42 -8.53
CA THR A 14 -1.30 23.42 -9.09
C THR A 14 -0.28 22.84 -8.10
N PHE A 15 -0.48 23.05 -6.79
CA PHE A 15 0.32 22.42 -5.73
C PHE A 15 0.07 20.90 -5.61
N LEU A 16 -1.18 20.46 -5.82
CA LEU A 16 -1.55 19.05 -5.76
C LEU A 16 -0.93 18.23 -6.91
N VAL A 17 -0.83 18.81 -8.13
CA VAL A 17 -0.10 18.18 -9.25
C VAL A 17 1.40 18.05 -8.96
N PHE A 18 2.00 19.02 -8.25
CA PHE A 18 3.37 18.92 -7.76
C PHE A 18 3.54 17.86 -6.66
N PHE A 19 2.54 17.67 -5.79
CA PHE A 19 2.53 16.64 -4.75
C PHE A 19 2.40 15.21 -5.30
N TYR A 20 1.57 15.02 -6.32
CA TYR A 20 1.49 13.75 -7.08
C TYR A 20 2.82 13.37 -7.77
N LEU A 21 3.62 14.36 -8.17
CA LEU A 21 4.94 14.16 -8.79
C LEU A 21 6.10 14.08 -7.79
N SER A 22 5.90 14.51 -6.54
CA SER A 22 6.94 14.56 -5.49
C SER A 22 6.88 13.41 -4.50
N GLY A 23 6.25 12.29 -4.89
CA GLY A 23 6.70 10.99 -4.38
C GLY A 23 8.21 10.91 -4.62
N THR A 24 8.98 10.95 -3.54
CA THR A 24 10.44 11.01 -3.61
C THR A 24 10.95 9.85 -4.48
N GLN A 25 12.03 10.06 -5.22
CA GLN A 25 12.61 9.01 -6.06
C GLN A 25 12.89 7.72 -5.25
N ALA A 26 13.16 7.88 -3.95
CA ALA A 26 13.30 6.79 -2.98
C ALA A 26 12.00 6.01 -2.70
N GLN A 27 10.85 6.69 -2.57
CA GLN A 27 9.54 6.03 -2.42
C GLN A 27 9.18 5.18 -3.64
N LYS A 28 9.33 5.74 -4.86
CA LYS A 28 9.11 4.99 -6.11
C LYS A 28 10.04 3.79 -6.22
N GLY A 29 11.34 3.98 -5.95
CA GLY A 29 12.32 2.89 -5.96
C GLY A 29 12.01 1.78 -4.95
N TYR A 30 11.58 2.13 -3.74
CA TYR A 30 11.22 1.16 -2.70
C TYR A 30 10.00 0.32 -3.08
N VAL A 31 8.93 0.95 -3.54
CA VAL A 31 7.70 0.25 -3.95
C VAL A 31 7.96 -0.63 -5.16
N THR A 32 8.62 -0.12 -6.20
CA THR A 32 8.98 -0.91 -7.39
C THR A 32 9.87 -2.10 -7.03
N LYS A 33 10.87 -1.91 -6.16
CA LYS A 33 11.74 -3.00 -5.72
C LYS A 33 10.98 -4.06 -4.93
N ALA A 34 10.13 -3.66 -3.98
CA ALA A 34 9.31 -4.59 -3.21
C ALA A 34 8.35 -5.40 -4.11
N ILE A 35 7.75 -4.75 -5.10
CA ILE A 35 6.86 -5.41 -6.08
C ILE A 35 7.65 -6.40 -6.95
N MET A 36 8.80 -6.01 -7.50
CA MET A 36 9.54 -6.86 -8.42
C MET A 36 10.29 -8.01 -7.73
N GLU A 37 10.88 -7.76 -6.56
CA GLU A 37 11.67 -8.77 -5.85
C GLU A 37 10.83 -9.73 -5.02
N LEU A 38 9.65 -9.30 -4.54
CA LEU A 38 8.79 -10.13 -3.68
C LEU A 38 7.49 -10.54 -4.36
N GLY A 39 6.93 -9.68 -5.22
CA GLY A 39 5.64 -9.91 -5.85
C GLY A 39 5.63 -11.17 -6.73
N LEU A 40 6.54 -11.27 -7.70
CA LEU A 40 6.56 -12.45 -8.58
C LEU A 40 6.78 -13.78 -7.82
N PRO A 41 7.77 -13.88 -6.91
CA PRO A 41 7.94 -15.10 -6.11
C PRO A 41 6.72 -15.42 -5.26
N CYS A 42 6.12 -14.43 -4.60
CA CYS A 42 4.95 -14.67 -3.75
C CYS A 42 3.72 -15.10 -4.56
N ALA A 43 3.49 -14.49 -5.71
CA ALA A 43 2.39 -14.87 -6.58
C ALA A 43 2.53 -16.31 -7.08
N GLN A 44 3.75 -16.75 -7.37
CA GLN A 44 4.03 -18.15 -7.71
C GLN A 44 3.84 -19.08 -6.51
N GLU A 45 4.35 -18.70 -5.33
CA GLU A 45 4.27 -19.49 -4.09
C GLU A 45 2.82 -19.76 -3.67
N VAL A 46 1.94 -18.76 -3.84
CA VAL A 46 0.51 -18.88 -3.50
C VAL A 46 -0.36 -19.37 -4.67
N GLY A 47 0.26 -19.69 -5.81
CA GLY A 47 -0.44 -20.29 -6.96
C GLY A 47 -1.39 -19.33 -7.71
N LEU A 48 -1.06 -18.04 -7.79
CA LEU A 48 -1.85 -17.10 -8.60
C LEU A 48 -1.84 -17.48 -10.09
N SER A 49 -2.93 -17.13 -10.77
CA SER A 49 -3.10 -17.40 -12.20
C SER A 49 -2.05 -16.70 -13.05
N SER A 50 -1.84 -17.21 -14.27
CA SER A 50 -0.95 -16.59 -15.25
C SER A 50 -1.38 -15.17 -15.64
N GLU A 51 -2.67 -14.86 -15.54
CA GLU A 51 -3.20 -13.50 -15.71
C GLU A 51 -2.76 -12.58 -14.57
N SER A 52 -2.94 -13.00 -13.31
CA SER A 52 -2.47 -12.25 -12.14
C SER A 52 -0.96 -12.03 -12.17
N LEU A 53 -0.17 -13.00 -12.64
CA LEU A 53 1.28 -12.85 -12.81
C LEU A 53 1.63 -11.74 -13.83
N LYS A 54 0.89 -11.66 -14.94
CA LYS A 54 1.08 -10.59 -15.93
C LYS A 54 0.70 -9.23 -15.36
N SER A 55 -0.38 -9.15 -14.59
CA SER A 55 -0.78 -7.91 -13.90
C SER A 55 0.28 -7.44 -12.91
N ILE A 56 0.90 -8.36 -12.14
CA ILE A 56 2.02 -8.01 -11.26
C ILE A 56 3.21 -7.49 -12.06
N GLN A 57 3.55 -8.14 -13.18
CA GLN A 57 4.66 -7.71 -14.05
C GLN A 57 4.44 -6.33 -14.66
N SER A 58 3.19 -5.97 -14.99
CA SER A 58 2.83 -4.65 -15.49
C SER A 58 2.66 -3.60 -14.38
N GLY A 59 2.72 -4.01 -13.10
CA GLY A 59 2.53 -3.14 -11.93
C GLY A 59 1.05 -2.90 -11.57
N ASP A 60 0.11 -3.55 -12.25
CA ASP A 60 -1.32 -3.49 -11.98
C ASP A 60 -1.73 -4.50 -10.89
N ILE A 61 -1.28 -4.28 -9.66
CA ILE A 61 -1.54 -5.21 -8.55
C ILE A 61 -3.01 -5.16 -8.10
N LEU A 62 -3.72 -4.06 -8.39
CA LEU A 62 -5.11 -3.86 -7.99
C LEU A 62 -6.10 -4.73 -8.78
N SER A 63 -5.71 -5.24 -9.95
CA SER A 63 -6.55 -6.18 -10.72
C SER A 63 -6.50 -7.63 -10.21
N ILE A 64 -5.65 -7.93 -9.23
CA ILE A 64 -5.60 -9.26 -8.60
C ILE A 64 -6.81 -9.39 -7.67
N GLN A 65 -7.83 -10.14 -8.09
CA GLN A 65 -9.02 -10.38 -7.28
C GLN A 65 -8.89 -11.65 -6.44
N GLU A 66 -8.65 -12.78 -7.08
CA GLU A 66 -8.52 -14.08 -6.40
C GLU A 66 -7.12 -14.25 -5.80
N GLY A 67 -7.04 -14.78 -4.57
CA GLY A 67 -5.77 -15.06 -3.90
C GLY A 67 -4.99 -13.83 -3.42
N PHE A 68 -5.53 -12.61 -3.57
CA PHE A 68 -4.86 -11.37 -3.16
C PHE A 68 -4.46 -11.37 -1.68
N GLY A 69 -5.31 -11.92 -0.81
CA GLY A 69 -5.00 -12.02 0.62
C GLY A 69 -3.79 -12.90 0.91
N CYS A 70 -3.69 -14.08 0.27
CA CYS A 70 -2.53 -14.97 0.41
C CYS A 70 -1.27 -14.31 -0.16
N PHE A 71 -1.39 -13.66 -1.30
CA PHE A 71 -0.33 -12.89 -1.93
C PHE A 71 0.20 -11.77 -1.02
N ALA A 72 -0.69 -11.01 -0.40
CA ALA A 72 -0.35 -9.97 0.57
C ALA A 72 0.36 -10.56 1.81
N ASP A 73 -0.15 -11.66 2.37
CA ASP A 73 0.46 -12.33 3.53
C ASP A 73 1.85 -12.87 3.21
N CYS A 74 2.07 -13.42 2.02
CA CYS A 74 3.40 -13.85 1.59
C CYS A 74 4.40 -12.69 1.57
N ILE A 75 4.03 -11.56 0.96
CA ILE A 75 4.89 -10.38 0.92
C ILE A 75 5.15 -9.86 2.35
N ALA A 76 4.10 -9.82 3.17
CA ALA A 76 4.19 -9.37 4.56
C ALA A 76 5.12 -10.26 5.41
N LYS A 77 5.08 -11.59 5.23
CA LYS A 77 6.02 -12.53 5.84
C LYS A 77 7.46 -12.25 5.43
N LYS A 78 7.73 -12.12 4.12
CA LYS A 78 9.09 -11.82 3.61
C LYS A 78 9.63 -10.45 4.06
N LEU A 79 8.74 -9.51 4.38
CA LEU A 79 9.09 -8.21 4.94
C LEU A 79 9.20 -8.17 6.47
N GLY A 80 8.92 -9.29 7.15
CA GLY A 80 8.95 -9.45 8.60
C GLY A 80 7.75 -8.82 9.34
N MET A 81 6.66 -8.52 8.62
CA MET A 81 5.43 -8.01 9.23
C MET A 81 4.54 -9.12 9.81
N ILE A 82 4.73 -10.36 9.36
CA ILE A 82 4.08 -11.55 9.93
C ILE A 82 5.20 -12.52 10.34
N ALA A 83 5.19 -12.99 11.58
CA ALA A 83 6.10 -14.02 12.07
C ALA A 83 5.66 -15.44 11.68
N ASP A 84 6.52 -16.42 11.97
CA ASP A 84 6.28 -17.84 11.68
C ASP A 84 5.07 -18.41 12.47
N ASP A 85 4.77 -17.80 13.62
CA ASP A 85 3.59 -18.10 14.45
C ASP A 85 2.32 -17.37 13.98
N ASN A 86 2.37 -16.72 12.81
CA ASN A 86 1.33 -15.87 12.24
C ASN A 86 1.02 -14.58 13.04
N SER A 87 1.86 -14.19 13.99
CA SER A 87 1.70 -12.92 14.71
C SER A 87 2.04 -11.73 13.80
N PHE A 88 1.17 -10.70 13.80
CA PHE A 88 1.42 -9.47 13.06
C PHE A 88 2.26 -8.47 13.86
N HIS A 89 3.34 -7.97 13.27
CA HIS A 89 4.26 -7.02 13.89
C HIS A 89 3.93 -5.58 13.48
N LEU A 90 3.10 -4.90 14.28
CA LEU A 90 2.71 -3.50 14.07
C LEU A 90 3.91 -2.55 13.90
N GLY A 91 4.98 -2.74 14.69
CA GLY A 91 6.19 -1.92 14.57
C GLY A 91 6.86 -2.04 13.20
N LYS A 92 6.83 -3.23 12.58
CA LYS A 92 7.33 -3.44 11.23
C LYS A 92 6.40 -2.83 10.20
N TYR A 93 5.08 -2.95 10.37
CA TYR A 93 4.12 -2.26 9.52
C TYR A 93 4.35 -0.73 9.51
N ARG A 94 4.49 -0.10 10.68
CA ARG A 94 4.84 1.32 10.84
C ARG A 94 6.12 1.70 10.08
N GLU A 95 7.19 0.89 10.24
CA GLU A 95 8.46 1.08 9.53
C GLU A 95 8.27 1.07 8.00
N ARG A 96 7.40 0.18 7.49
CA ARG A 96 7.17 0.01 6.05
C ARG A 96 6.34 1.14 5.47
N ILE A 97 5.23 1.52 6.09
CA ILE A 97 4.40 2.63 5.61
C ILE A 97 5.15 3.97 5.68
N GLY A 98 5.99 4.19 6.69
CA GLY A 98 6.82 5.39 6.80
C GLY A 98 7.89 5.54 5.70
N LYS A 99 8.19 4.46 4.96
CA LYS A 99 9.05 4.51 3.76
C LYS A 99 8.29 4.89 2.49
N ILE A 100 6.95 4.86 2.53
CA ILE A 100 6.07 5.01 1.36
C ILE A 100 5.31 6.33 1.43
N VAL A 101 4.84 6.74 2.61
CA VAL A 101 4.02 7.94 2.80
C VAL A 101 4.68 8.91 3.79
N LEU A 102 4.15 10.14 3.87
CA LEU A 102 4.60 11.13 4.84
C LEU A 102 4.32 10.65 6.28
N PRO A 103 5.10 11.11 7.29
CA PRO A 103 4.93 10.69 8.68
C PRO A 103 3.51 10.86 9.24
N GLU A 104 2.82 11.95 8.88
CA GLU A 104 1.44 12.21 9.28
C GLU A 104 0.47 11.14 8.72
N VAL A 105 0.58 10.86 7.43
CA VAL A 105 -0.21 9.82 6.76
C VAL A 105 0.12 8.44 7.33
N ALA A 106 1.41 8.15 7.60
CA ALA A 106 1.82 6.90 8.24
C ALA A 106 1.17 6.72 9.62
N ALA A 107 1.17 7.75 10.45
CA ALA A 107 0.53 7.72 11.76
C ALA A 107 -0.99 7.51 11.66
N GLN A 108 -1.65 8.19 10.73
CA GLN A 108 -3.09 8.05 10.48
C GLN A 108 -3.45 6.64 10.00
N LEU A 109 -2.67 6.07 9.08
CA LEU A 109 -2.86 4.71 8.59
C LEU A 109 -2.69 3.68 9.69
N GLU A 110 -1.67 3.83 10.53
CA GLU A 110 -1.47 2.95 11.67
C GLU A 110 -2.64 2.98 12.63
N GLU A 111 -3.06 4.18 13.06
CA GLU A 111 -4.14 4.30 14.02
C GLU A 111 -5.45 3.71 13.48
N THR A 112 -5.72 3.94 12.19
CA THR A 112 -6.98 3.51 11.56
C THR A 112 -6.98 2.02 11.21
N CYS A 113 -5.86 1.48 10.73
CA CYS A 113 -5.82 0.15 10.12
C CYS A 113 -5.23 -0.94 11.01
N LYS A 114 -4.62 -0.60 12.17
CA LYS A 114 -4.11 -1.61 13.12
C LYS A 114 -5.18 -2.59 13.61
N GLY A 115 -6.44 -2.15 13.68
CA GLY A 115 -7.58 -2.98 14.09
C GLY A 115 -8.07 -3.94 13.00
N SER A 116 -7.57 -3.82 11.77
CA SER A 116 -7.95 -4.66 10.64
C SER A 116 -7.05 -5.89 10.48
N VAL A 117 -6.15 -6.17 11.44
CA VAL A 117 -5.31 -7.38 11.41
C VAL A 117 -6.21 -8.62 11.48
N GLY A 118 -6.12 -9.47 10.46
CA GLY A 118 -6.86 -10.74 10.43
C GLY A 118 -6.21 -11.81 11.32
N THR A 119 -6.99 -12.83 11.65
CA THR A 119 -6.55 -13.97 12.49
C THR A 119 -6.38 -15.27 11.69
N GLU A 120 -6.77 -15.27 10.42
CA GLU A 120 -6.72 -16.43 9.54
C GLU A 120 -5.61 -16.28 8.51
N ASN A 121 -4.99 -17.40 8.13
CA ASN A 121 -4.05 -17.44 7.00
C ASN A 121 -4.68 -16.77 5.77
N CYS A 122 -3.86 -16.02 5.02
CA CYS A 122 -4.28 -15.22 3.86
C CYS A 122 -5.15 -14.00 4.19
N LYS A 123 -5.41 -13.70 5.45
CA LYS A 123 -6.17 -12.53 5.87
C LYS A 123 -5.43 -11.67 6.90
N ILE A 124 -4.25 -12.10 7.36
CA ILE A 124 -3.54 -11.44 8.46
C ILE A 124 -3.18 -10.00 8.07
N SER A 125 -2.51 -9.85 6.94
CA SER A 125 -2.11 -8.55 6.38
C SER A 125 -3.02 -8.06 5.26
N GLY A 126 -3.75 -8.97 4.58
CA GLY A 126 -4.65 -8.60 3.47
C GLY A 126 -5.67 -7.53 3.87
N SER A 127 -6.29 -7.67 5.05
CA SER A 127 -7.25 -6.70 5.58
C SER A 127 -6.61 -5.36 6.00
N VAL A 128 -5.40 -5.38 6.58
CA VAL A 128 -4.63 -4.18 6.89
C VAL A 128 -4.22 -3.43 5.61
N LEU A 129 -3.78 -4.16 4.58
CA LEU A 129 -3.39 -3.60 3.31
C LEU A 129 -4.59 -2.99 2.59
N HIS A 130 -5.74 -3.68 2.56
CA HIS A 130 -6.97 -3.14 2.00
C HIS A 130 -7.38 -1.84 2.70
N CYS A 131 -7.43 -1.84 4.05
CA CYS A 131 -7.70 -0.62 4.81
C CYS A 131 -6.70 0.50 4.45
N SER A 132 -5.42 0.18 4.34
CA SER A 132 -4.37 1.16 4.05
C SER A 132 -4.57 1.79 2.67
N LEU A 133 -4.85 0.97 1.64
CA LEU A 133 -5.08 1.45 0.28
C LEU A 133 -6.34 2.31 0.18
N THR A 134 -7.44 1.87 0.80
CA THR A 134 -8.68 2.67 0.86
C THR A 134 -8.43 4.01 1.53
N LYS A 135 -7.75 4.04 2.68
CA LYS A 135 -7.47 5.28 3.41
C LYS A 135 -6.50 6.20 2.66
N ILE A 136 -5.51 5.63 1.97
CA ILE A 136 -4.63 6.39 1.10
C ILE A 136 -5.44 7.08 -0.01
N VAL A 137 -6.37 6.36 -0.65
CA VAL A 137 -7.26 6.93 -1.66
C VAL A 137 -8.13 8.04 -1.05
N ASP A 138 -8.78 7.80 0.09
CA ASP A 138 -9.59 8.83 0.77
C ASP A 138 -8.77 10.10 1.03
N ILE A 139 -7.55 9.97 1.56
CA ILE A 139 -6.66 11.11 1.88
C ILE A 139 -6.23 11.90 0.62
N PHE A 140 -6.09 11.24 -0.52
CA PHE A 140 -5.64 11.90 -1.76
C PHE A 140 -6.78 12.44 -2.63
N TYR A 141 -8.00 11.95 -2.45
CA TYR A 141 -9.17 12.31 -3.25
C TYR A 141 -10.21 13.16 -2.50
N GLU A 142 -10.04 13.39 -1.20
CA GLU A 142 -10.73 14.45 -0.41
C GLU A 142 -9.95 15.78 -0.39
#